data_AF-A0A7X1FE96-F1
#
_entry.id   AF-A0A7X1FE96-F1
#
_cell.length_a   1.000
_cell.length_b   1.000
_cell.length_c   1.000
_cell.angle_alpha   90.00
_cell.angle_beta   90.00
_cell.angle_gamma   90.00
#
_symmetry.space_group_name_H-M   'P 1'
#
loop_
_entity.id
_entity.type
_entity.pdbx_description
1 polymer ?
#
loop_
_entity_poly.entity_id
_entity_poly.type
_entity_poly.pdbx_seq_one_letter_code
_entity_poly.pdbx_strand_id
1 'polypeptide(L)'
;MKTTLSLGLLLLAGTLAPLAHSSDVNLSGKITSTITAFVKNPNNLFVTDSFGGWFDQGLEMQQPGSWSSPYEVQARLRIVSSTGIFQVRMDAEPQIRHIKNPTLVFRKPSVSFGLEGEPMKLLVVARNTEFRNPKAPNADEDSIGFYQLAVSAMPPVGSFKDTSGLYSGELSLTFEPVAVDP
;
A
#
# COMPACT_ATOMS: atom_id res chain seq x y z
N MET A 1 -100.07 -37.00 47.87
CA MET A 1 -99.89 -36.82 46.41
C MET A 1 -98.43 -37.12 46.09
N LYS A 2 -98.19 -38.19 45.29
CA LYS A 2 -97.03 -38.55 44.43
C LYS A 2 -95.64 -38.01 44.86
N THR A 3 -94.55 -38.77 44.98
CA THR A 3 -94.06 -39.79 44.04
C THR A 3 -92.90 -40.60 44.65
N THR A 4 -92.81 -41.83 44.14
CA THR A 4 -91.98 -43.02 44.35
C THR A 4 -90.45 -42.87 44.26
N LEU A 5 -89.75 -43.77 44.99
CA LEU A 5 -88.33 -44.14 44.84
C LEU A 5 -87.96 -44.58 43.42
N SER A 6 -86.70 -44.37 43.04
CA SER A 6 -86.02 -45.23 42.05
C SER A 6 -84.57 -45.47 42.45
N LEU A 7 -84.20 -46.76 42.47
CA LEU A 7 -82.88 -47.33 42.74
C LEU A 7 -82.27 -47.69 41.37
N GLY A 8 -81.03 -47.30 41.10
CA GLY A 8 -80.32 -47.58 39.85
C GLY A 8 -78.85 -47.91 40.08
N LEU A 9 -78.41 -49.00 39.45
CA LEU A 9 -77.21 -49.82 39.71
C LEU A 9 -76.00 -49.41 38.83
N LEU A 10 -74.78 -49.75 39.31
CA LEU A 10 -73.42 -49.81 38.69
C LEU A 10 -73.22 -49.52 37.18
N LEU A 11 -72.07 -48.90 36.81
CA LEU A 11 -70.98 -49.57 36.06
C LEU A 11 -69.70 -48.72 35.88
N LEU A 12 -68.54 -49.40 35.93
CA LEU A 12 -67.16 -48.97 35.74
C LEU A 12 -66.83 -48.78 34.24
N ALA A 13 -66.09 -47.73 33.85
CA ALA A 13 -65.25 -47.76 32.64
C ALA A 13 -64.16 -46.67 32.71
N GLY A 14 -62.91 -47.09 32.90
CA GLY A 14 -61.75 -46.21 32.91
C GLY A 14 -61.43 -45.70 31.50
N THR A 15 -61.30 -44.40 31.36
CA THR A 15 -60.63 -43.77 30.22
C THR A 15 -59.17 -43.54 30.61
N LEU A 16 -58.29 -44.36 30.05
CA LEU A 16 -56.84 -44.11 30.05
C LEU A 16 -56.59 -42.78 29.34
N ALA A 17 -56.18 -41.76 30.08
CA ALA A 17 -55.56 -40.59 29.48
C ALA A 17 -54.21 -41.05 28.87
N PRO A 18 -53.89 -40.69 27.62
CA PRO A 18 -52.54 -40.90 27.12
C PRO A 18 -51.62 -39.99 27.93
N LEU A 19 -50.78 -40.60 28.76
CA LEU A 19 -49.61 -39.94 29.34
C LEU A 19 -48.71 -39.55 28.18
N ALA A 20 -48.85 -38.32 27.69
CA ALA A 20 -47.86 -37.71 26.82
C ALA A 20 -46.58 -37.57 27.65
N HIS A 21 -45.63 -38.48 27.46
CA HIS A 21 -44.28 -38.32 28.01
C HIS A 21 -43.61 -37.16 27.27
N SER A 22 -43.68 -35.96 27.83
CA SER A 22 -42.70 -34.92 27.54
C SER A 22 -41.40 -35.41 28.16
N SER A 23 -40.55 -36.05 27.37
CA SER A 23 -39.15 -36.21 27.78
C SER A 23 -38.54 -34.82 27.76
N ASP A 24 -38.31 -34.23 28.93
CA ASP A 24 -37.49 -33.04 29.05
C ASP A 24 -36.09 -33.37 28.53
N VAL A 25 -35.80 -32.94 27.30
CA VAL A 25 -34.47 -33.07 26.70
C VAL A 25 -33.59 -32.07 27.41
N ASN A 26 -32.87 -32.53 28.42
CA ASN A 26 -31.95 -31.71 29.18
C ASN A 26 -30.67 -31.51 28.35
N LEU A 27 -30.61 -30.41 27.60
CA LEU A 27 -29.49 -30.07 26.74
C LEU A 27 -28.33 -29.53 27.59
N SER A 28 -27.51 -30.42 28.15
CA SER A 28 -26.32 -30.03 28.92
C SER A 28 -25.12 -29.86 27.99
N GLY A 29 -24.70 -28.61 27.75
CA GLY A 29 -23.51 -28.28 26.96
C GLY A 29 -23.33 -26.78 26.76
N LYS A 30 -22.16 -26.36 26.28
CA LYS A 30 -21.87 -24.96 25.96
C LYS A 30 -22.70 -24.51 24.75
N ILE A 31 -23.82 -23.84 24.99
CA ILE A 31 -24.75 -23.36 23.94
C ILE A 31 -24.37 -21.98 23.37
N THR A 32 -23.34 -21.33 23.91
CA THR A 32 -22.84 -20.03 23.44
C THR A 32 -21.35 -20.12 23.11
N SER A 33 -20.98 -19.66 21.92
CA SER A 33 -19.59 -19.53 21.49
C SER A 33 -19.29 -18.08 21.14
N THR A 34 -18.23 -17.52 21.72
CA THR A 34 -17.72 -16.21 21.34
C THR A 34 -16.92 -16.35 20.06
N ILE A 35 -17.37 -15.71 18.98
CA ILE A 35 -16.60 -15.57 17.74
C ILE A 35 -15.92 -14.21 17.81
N THR A 36 -14.59 -14.19 17.80
CA THR A 36 -13.79 -12.97 17.70
C THR A 36 -13.18 -12.90 16.31
N ALA A 37 -13.36 -11.77 15.63
CA ALA A 37 -12.70 -11.48 14.37
C ALA A 37 -11.80 -10.26 14.56
N PHE A 38 -10.62 -10.29 13.95
CA PHE A 38 -9.69 -9.17 13.94
C PHE A 38 -9.57 -8.65 12.51
N VAL A 39 -9.99 -7.40 12.28
CA VAL A 39 -9.83 -6.73 11.00
C VAL A 39 -8.54 -5.90 11.11
N LYS A 40 -7.49 -6.31 10.40
CA LYS A 40 -6.30 -5.47 10.18
C LYS A 40 -6.49 -4.68 8.90
N ASN A 41 -6.26 -3.38 8.96
CA ASN A 41 -6.01 -2.63 7.75
C ASN A 41 -4.70 -3.16 7.11
N PRO A 42 -4.69 -3.40 5.78
CA PRO A 42 -3.47 -3.75 5.09
C PRO A 42 -2.44 -2.63 5.22
N ASN A 43 -1.16 -2.98 5.37
CA ASN A 43 -0.08 -2.00 5.39
C ASN A 43 0.21 -1.55 3.95
N ASN A 44 -0.37 -0.42 3.57
CA ASN A 44 -0.28 0.11 2.23
C ASN A 44 0.99 0.95 2.06
N LEU A 45 1.68 0.73 0.95
CA LEU A 45 2.64 1.68 0.39
C LEU A 45 2.42 1.73 -1.12
N PHE A 46 1.87 2.85 -1.59
CA PHE A 46 1.68 3.10 -3.02
C PHE A 46 2.51 4.28 -3.45
N VAL A 47 3.25 4.10 -4.55
CA VAL A 47 4.05 5.14 -5.18
C VAL A 47 3.50 5.32 -6.58
N THR A 48 3.04 6.52 -6.89
CA THR A 48 2.45 6.87 -8.19
C THR A 48 2.95 8.23 -8.64
N ASP A 49 2.61 8.61 -9.87
CA ASP A 49 2.64 10.02 -10.24
C ASP A 49 1.58 10.84 -9.45
N SER A 50 1.48 12.13 -9.75
CA SER A 50 0.55 13.06 -9.10
C SER A 50 -0.94 12.76 -9.35
N PHE A 51 -1.26 11.96 -10.37
CA PHE A 51 -2.61 11.61 -10.81
C PHE A 51 -2.98 10.16 -10.46
N GLY A 52 -2.09 9.40 -9.84
CA GLY A 52 -2.31 7.99 -9.48
C GLY A 52 -1.86 6.99 -10.56
N GLY A 53 -1.21 7.45 -11.62
CA GLY A 53 -0.63 6.62 -12.68
C GLY A 53 0.87 6.37 -12.50
N TRP A 54 1.57 6.13 -13.61
CA TRP A 54 3.01 5.96 -13.67
C TRP A 54 3.62 6.71 -14.86
N PHE A 55 4.94 6.91 -14.84
CA PHE A 55 5.68 7.56 -15.93
C PHE A 55 5.89 6.56 -17.09
N ASP A 56 4.83 6.21 -17.81
CA ASP A 56 4.86 5.19 -18.88
C ASP A 56 5.81 5.55 -20.04
N GLN A 57 6.01 6.84 -20.28
CA GLN A 57 6.96 7.35 -21.27
C GLN A 57 8.38 7.53 -20.71
N GLY A 58 8.60 7.19 -19.44
CA GLY A 58 9.83 7.48 -18.70
C GLY A 58 9.99 8.95 -18.34
N LEU A 59 11.22 9.31 -17.98
CA LEU A 59 11.60 10.66 -17.57
C LEU A 59 12.54 11.26 -18.63
N GLU A 60 12.17 12.39 -19.21
CA GLU A 60 12.99 13.09 -20.20
C GLU A 60 13.90 14.13 -19.54
N MET A 61 15.21 13.97 -19.71
CA MET A 61 16.19 14.91 -19.18
C MET A 61 16.44 16.06 -20.16
N GLN A 62 16.51 17.28 -19.63
CA GLN A 62 16.77 18.51 -20.39
C GLN A 62 18.04 19.19 -19.89
N GLN A 63 18.72 19.94 -20.76
CA GLN A 63 19.90 20.71 -20.39
C GLN A 63 19.54 22.20 -20.38
N PRO A 64 19.02 22.74 -19.26
CA PRO A 64 18.56 24.14 -19.20
C PRO A 64 19.72 25.15 -19.23
N GLY A 65 20.94 24.71 -18.91
CA GLY A 65 22.13 25.55 -18.83
C GLY A 65 22.96 25.59 -20.11
N SER A 66 24.25 25.89 -19.96
CA SER A 66 25.21 25.90 -21.06
C SER A 66 25.59 24.47 -21.49
N TRP A 67 26.34 24.33 -22.59
CA TRP A 67 26.83 23.04 -23.11
C TRP A 67 27.52 22.14 -22.06
N SER A 68 28.15 22.74 -21.04
CA SER A 68 28.83 22.03 -19.96
C SER A 68 27.97 21.79 -18.71
N SER A 69 26.70 22.20 -18.73
CA SER A 69 25.76 21.97 -17.63
C SER A 69 25.25 20.53 -17.64
N PRO A 70 24.86 19.98 -16.49
CA PRO A 70 24.20 18.68 -16.45
C PRO A 70 22.87 18.73 -17.20
N TYR A 71 22.47 17.57 -17.71
CA TYR A 71 21.07 17.32 -18.03
C TYR A 71 20.35 16.98 -16.74
N GLU A 72 19.08 17.39 -16.63
CA GLU A 72 18.28 17.30 -15.42
C GLU A 72 16.84 16.90 -15.77
N VAL A 73 16.21 16.13 -14.90
CA VAL A 73 14.77 15.88 -14.92
C VAL A 73 14.22 15.89 -13.51
N GLN A 74 12.98 16.35 -13.38
CA GLN A 74 12.24 16.40 -12.14
C GLN A 74 10.89 15.71 -12.34
N ALA A 75 10.54 14.82 -11.41
CA ALA A 75 9.27 14.10 -11.40
C ALA A 75 8.61 14.20 -10.02
N ARG A 76 7.31 14.54 -10.03
CA ARG A 76 6.52 14.65 -8.80
C ARG A 76 5.82 13.32 -8.50
N LEU A 77 6.20 12.69 -7.39
CA LEU A 77 5.62 11.45 -6.90
C LEU A 77 4.56 11.73 -5.84
N ARG A 78 3.50 10.92 -5.85
CA ARG A 78 2.54 10.83 -4.76
C ARG A 78 2.79 9.51 -4.01
N ILE A 79 2.96 9.60 -2.69
CA ILE A 79 3.21 8.45 -1.83
C ILE A 79 2.09 8.32 -0.81
N VAL A 80 1.38 7.20 -0.86
CA VAL A 80 0.37 6.80 0.13
C VAL A 80 0.99 5.78 1.06
N SER A 81 0.89 5.99 2.37
CA SER A 81 1.48 5.10 3.36
C SER A 81 0.61 4.98 4.60
N SER A 82 0.32 3.75 5.03
CA SER A 82 -0.45 3.48 6.26
C SER A 82 0.31 3.86 7.53
N THR A 83 1.64 3.68 7.56
CA THR A 83 2.47 4.05 8.71
C THR A 83 2.94 5.50 8.65
N GLY A 84 2.87 6.11 7.47
CA GLY A 84 3.43 7.41 7.16
C GLY A 84 4.95 7.45 7.17
N ILE A 85 5.63 6.31 7.31
CA ILE A 85 7.08 6.20 7.28
C ILE A 85 7.48 5.12 6.27
N PHE A 86 8.40 5.46 5.40
CA PHE A 86 8.91 4.54 4.40
C PHE A 86 10.39 4.83 4.13
N GLN A 87 11.06 3.88 3.53
CA GLN A 87 12.44 4.02 3.09
C GLN A 87 12.55 3.90 1.59
N VAL A 88 13.49 4.65 1.02
CA VAL A 88 13.84 4.61 -0.40
C VAL A 88 15.29 4.19 -0.53
N ARG A 89 15.56 3.26 -1.45
CA ARG A 89 16.90 2.80 -1.82
C ARG A 89 17.09 2.92 -3.31
N MET A 90 18.25 3.43 -3.73
CA MET A 90 18.70 3.30 -5.11
C MET A 90 19.43 1.98 -5.26
N ASP A 91 18.91 1.08 -6.09
CA ASP A 91 19.44 -0.29 -6.19
C ASP A 91 20.72 -0.35 -7.03
N ALA A 92 20.81 0.50 -8.05
CA ALA A 92 21.98 0.65 -8.90
C ALA A 92 22.17 2.10 -9.36
N GLU A 93 23.41 2.47 -9.68
CA GLU A 93 23.73 3.77 -10.27
C GLU A 93 23.16 3.87 -11.70
N PRO A 94 22.42 4.95 -12.06
CA PRO A 94 21.83 5.08 -13.39
C PRO A 94 22.87 4.99 -14.51
N GLN A 95 22.62 4.11 -15.48
CA GLN A 95 23.48 3.90 -16.65
C GLN A 95 22.83 4.50 -17.90
N ILE A 96 22.99 5.81 -18.11
CA ILE A 96 22.41 6.50 -19.27
C ILE A 96 23.41 6.45 -20.45
N ARG A 97 23.08 5.67 -21.49
CA ARG A 97 23.97 5.30 -22.60
C ARG A 97 23.39 5.68 -23.94
N HIS A 98 24.26 6.03 -24.90
CA HIS A 98 23.84 6.32 -26.26
C HIS A 98 23.32 5.04 -26.93
N ILE A 99 22.13 5.10 -27.53
CA ILE A 99 21.43 3.93 -28.07
C ILE A 99 22.23 3.26 -29.20
N LYS A 100 22.93 4.04 -30.03
CA LYS A 100 23.69 3.51 -31.18
C LYS A 100 25.19 3.35 -30.92
N ASN A 101 25.71 3.87 -29.81
CA ASN A 101 27.14 3.83 -29.48
C ASN A 101 27.32 3.73 -27.96
N PRO A 102 27.17 2.54 -27.36
CA PRO A 102 27.11 2.35 -25.90
C PRO A 102 28.37 2.72 -25.12
N THR A 103 29.46 3.07 -25.82
CA THR A 103 30.69 3.63 -25.21
C THR A 103 30.52 5.08 -24.74
N LEU A 104 29.54 5.80 -25.31
CA LEU A 104 29.15 7.13 -24.88
C LEU A 104 28.15 7.00 -23.73
N VAL A 105 28.61 7.38 -22.53
CA VAL A 105 27.84 7.27 -21.29
C VAL A 105 27.83 8.61 -20.59
N PHE A 106 26.67 9.00 -20.07
CA PHE A 106 26.59 10.12 -19.14
C PHE A 106 27.42 9.84 -17.89
N ARG A 107 27.91 10.91 -17.29
CA ARG A 107 28.87 10.86 -16.19
C ARG A 107 28.26 11.49 -14.96
N LYS A 108 28.71 11.04 -13.78
CA LYS A 108 28.31 11.61 -12.49
C LYS A 108 26.79 11.71 -12.33
N PRO A 109 26.03 10.62 -12.55
CA PRO A 109 24.60 10.65 -12.27
C PRO A 109 24.39 10.95 -10.78
N SER A 110 23.36 11.73 -10.49
CA SER A 110 22.94 12.09 -9.15
C SER A 110 21.44 11.95 -9.07
N VAL A 111 20.95 11.31 -8.01
CA VAL A 111 19.52 11.10 -7.77
C VAL A 111 19.20 11.63 -6.38
N SER A 112 18.28 12.58 -6.31
CA SER A 112 17.82 13.18 -5.07
C SER A 112 16.31 13.02 -4.92
N PHE A 113 15.88 12.83 -3.69
CA PHE A 113 14.47 12.61 -3.36
C PHE A 113 14.12 13.35 -2.07
N GLY A 114 12.94 13.97 -2.02
CA GLY A 114 12.51 14.73 -0.84
C GLY A 114 11.05 15.13 -0.88
N LEU A 115 10.48 15.40 0.29
CA LEU A 115 9.12 15.93 0.40
C LEU A 115 9.08 17.32 -0.24
N GLU A 116 7.99 17.65 -0.92
CA GLU A 116 7.85 18.98 -1.52
C GLU A 116 7.94 20.10 -0.48
N GLY A 117 8.72 21.12 -0.81
CA GLY A 117 9.01 22.23 0.11
C GLY A 117 10.09 21.94 1.14
N GLU A 118 10.61 20.71 1.22
CA GLU A 118 11.72 20.34 2.09
C GLU A 118 13.04 20.17 1.31
N PRO A 119 14.20 20.28 1.98
CA PRO A 119 15.48 19.94 1.37
C PRO A 119 15.51 18.49 0.87
N MET A 120 15.88 18.30 -0.40
CA MET A 120 16.05 16.96 -0.97
C MET A 120 17.26 16.24 -0.39
N LYS A 121 17.14 14.93 -0.20
CA LYS A 121 18.23 14.05 0.23
C LYS A 121 18.82 13.35 -1.00
N LEU A 122 20.15 13.29 -1.08
CA LEU A 122 20.84 12.49 -2.09
C LEU A 122 20.64 11.00 -1.78
N LEU A 123 20.21 10.22 -2.77
CA LEU A 123 20.09 8.77 -2.65
C LEU A 123 21.44 8.13 -2.98
N VAL A 124 21.93 7.31 -2.04
CA VAL A 124 23.18 6.55 -2.20
C VAL A 124 22.84 5.11 -2.56
N VAL A 125 23.61 4.53 -3.50
CA VAL A 125 23.42 3.14 -3.94
C VAL A 125 23.44 2.18 -2.75
N ALA A 126 22.51 1.24 -2.75
CA ALA A 126 22.35 0.19 -1.75
C ALA A 126 22.13 0.69 -0.30
N ARG A 127 21.82 1.98 -0.10
CA ARG A 127 21.55 2.56 1.21
C ARG A 127 20.09 2.99 1.33
N ASN A 128 19.42 2.46 2.34
CA ASN A 128 18.07 2.90 2.71
C ASN A 128 18.11 4.32 3.29
N THR A 129 17.23 5.19 2.80
CA THR A 129 17.02 6.54 3.31
C THR A 129 15.56 6.69 3.73
N GLU A 130 15.32 7.05 4.99
CA GLU A 130 13.96 7.20 5.54
C GLU A 130 13.32 8.55 5.16
N PHE A 131 12.02 8.49 4.91
CA PHE A 131 11.14 9.62 4.65
C PHE A 131 9.83 9.45 5.41
N ARG A 132 9.14 10.58 5.64
CA ARG A 132 7.91 10.64 6.40
C ARG A 132 6.87 11.48 5.68
N ASN A 133 5.69 10.91 5.48
CA ASN A 133 4.54 11.63 4.97
C ASN A 133 4.03 12.67 6.00
N PRO A 134 3.37 13.74 5.53
CA PRO A 134 2.54 14.56 6.39
C PRO A 134 1.55 13.70 7.19
N LYS A 135 1.20 14.16 8.39
CA LYS A 135 0.25 13.44 9.25
C LYS A 135 -1.09 13.27 8.50
N ALA A 136 -1.64 12.05 8.55
CA ALA A 136 -2.96 11.79 8.00
C ALA A 136 -4.03 12.66 8.70
N PRO A 137 -5.11 13.06 7.99
CA PRO A 137 -6.20 13.84 8.59
C PRO A 137 -6.86 13.13 9.77
N ASN A 138 -7.04 11.81 9.65
CA ASN A 138 -7.65 10.94 10.66
C ASN A 138 -6.73 9.77 10.99
N ALA A 139 -6.91 9.15 12.16
CA ALA A 139 -6.07 8.05 12.64
C ALA A 139 -6.22 6.75 11.82
N ASP A 140 -7.38 6.57 11.18
CA ASP A 140 -7.72 5.35 10.41
C ASP A 140 -7.49 5.51 8.90
N GLU A 141 -6.88 6.63 8.47
CA GLU A 141 -6.62 6.94 7.06
C GLU A 141 -5.13 6.83 6.73
N ASP A 142 -4.83 6.41 5.49
CA ASP A 142 -3.47 6.44 4.98
C ASP A 142 -2.98 7.89 4.86
N SER A 143 -1.74 8.11 5.27
CA SER A 143 -1.06 9.39 5.04
C SER A 143 -0.70 9.56 3.57
N ILE A 144 -0.73 10.80 3.08
CA ILE A 144 -0.39 11.13 1.69
C ILE A 144 0.66 12.23 1.70
N GLY A 145 1.77 11.98 1.01
CA GLY A 145 2.81 12.98 0.76
C GLY A 145 3.09 13.15 -0.74
N PHE A 146 3.47 14.37 -1.12
CA PHE A 146 3.97 14.67 -2.46
C PHE A 146 5.47 14.91 -2.38
N TYR A 147 6.21 14.25 -3.24
CA TYR A 147 7.67 14.23 -3.21
C TYR A 147 8.24 14.60 -4.57
N GLN A 148 9.37 15.28 -4.55
CA GLN A 148 10.16 15.57 -5.73
C GLN A 148 11.25 14.50 -5.88
N LEU A 149 11.24 13.82 -7.03
CA LEU A 149 12.37 13.07 -7.54
C LEU A 149 13.14 13.96 -8.52
N ALA A 150 14.44 14.07 -8.34
CA ALA A 150 15.33 14.81 -9.22
C ALA A 150 16.49 13.93 -9.66
N VAL A 151 16.74 13.87 -10.96
CA VAL A 151 17.87 13.15 -11.55
C VAL A 151 18.69 14.14 -12.36
N SER A 152 20.01 14.12 -12.19
CA SER A 152 20.92 14.90 -13.03
C SER A 152 22.12 14.07 -13.45
N ALA A 153 22.70 14.38 -14.61
CA ALA A 153 23.92 13.74 -15.08
C ALA A 153 24.65 14.63 -16.09
N MET A 154 25.98 14.56 -16.08
CA MET A 154 26.82 15.29 -17.03
C MET A 154 26.87 14.56 -18.37
N PRO A 155 26.86 15.26 -19.51
CA PRO A 155 27.03 14.62 -20.80
C PRO A 155 28.42 13.96 -20.93
N PRO A 156 28.59 13.02 -21.90
CA PRO A 156 29.90 12.48 -22.24
C PRO A 156 30.91 13.59 -22.59
N VAL A 157 32.20 13.31 -22.45
CA VAL A 157 33.24 14.24 -22.89
C VAL A 157 33.28 14.25 -24.42
N GLY A 158 33.31 15.43 -25.04
CA GLY A 158 33.44 15.58 -26.49
C GLY A 158 32.76 16.84 -27.02
N SER A 159 32.77 16.98 -28.34
CA SER A 159 31.98 18.01 -29.02
C SER A 159 30.56 17.51 -29.32
N PHE A 160 29.64 18.43 -29.63
CA PHE A 160 28.28 18.07 -30.05
C PHE A 160 28.25 17.10 -31.23
N LYS A 161 29.20 17.21 -32.17
CA LYS A 161 29.28 16.29 -33.30
C LYS A 161 29.57 14.85 -32.88
N ASP A 162 30.29 14.67 -31.77
CA ASP A 162 30.75 13.35 -31.32
C ASP A 162 29.77 12.70 -30.35
N THR A 163 29.02 13.51 -29.60
CA THR A 163 28.19 13.03 -28.48
C THR A 163 26.69 13.22 -28.72
N SER A 164 26.27 13.83 -29.83
CA SER A 164 24.84 14.02 -30.12
C SER A 164 24.13 12.70 -30.44
N GLY A 165 22.86 12.63 -30.05
CA GLY A 165 21.98 11.51 -30.34
C GLY A 165 21.10 11.13 -29.15
N LEU A 166 20.42 10.00 -29.26
CA LEU A 166 19.49 9.52 -28.24
C LEU A 166 20.20 8.67 -27.20
N TYR A 167 19.92 8.96 -25.95
CA TYR A 167 20.42 8.23 -24.79
C TYR A 167 19.25 7.65 -24.01
N SER A 168 19.47 6.50 -23.38
CA SER A 168 18.50 5.86 -22.51
C SER A 168 19.21 5.16 -21.36
N GLY A 169 18.51 5.01 -20.24
CA GLY A 169 18.99 4.33 -19.05
C GLY A 169 17.82 3.98 -18.14
N GLU A 170 18.12 3.17 -17.14
CA GLU A 170 17.14 2.76 -16.13
C GLU A 170 17.48 3.41 -14.79
N LEU A 171 16.43 3.90 -14.11
CA LEU A 171 16.50 4.30 -12.72
C LEU A 171 15.78 3.24 -11.88
N SER A 172 16.56 2.53 -11.05
CA SER A 172 16.03 1.46 -10.20
C SER A 172 15.96 1.94 -8.75
N LEU A 173 14.73 2.11 -8.25
CA LEU A 173 14.44 2.54 -6.89
C LEU A 173 13.52 1.52 -6.22
N THR A 174 13.87 1.14 -5.00
CA THR A 174 13.02 0.33 -4.12
C THR A 174 12.41 1.22 -3.04
N PHE A 175 11.09 1.12 -2.88
CA PHE A 175 10.31 1.77 -1.82
C PHE A 175 9.77 0.70 -0.89
N GLU A 176 10.05 0.82 0.42
CA GLU A 176 9.64 -0.16 1.41
C GLU A 176 8.97 0.54 2.61
N PRO A 177 7.86 0.01 3.14
CA PRO A 177 7.26 0.55 4.35
C PRO A 177 8.16 0.25 5.54
N VAL A 178 8.27 1.20 6.47
CA VAL A 178 8.93 0.94 7.75
C VAL A 178 7.89 0.41 8.71
N ALA A 179 8.13 -0.78 9.27
CA ALA A 179 7.28 -1.36 10.29
C ALA A 179 7.32 -0.48 11.55
N VAL A 180 6.13 -0.17 12.07
CA VAL A 180 5.99 0.43 13.40
C VAL A 180 5.50 -0.68 14.31
N ASP A 181 6.15 -0.86 15.45
CA ASP A 181 5.64 -1.81 16.45
C ASP A 181 4.20 -1.41 16.85
N PRO A 182 3.28 -2.40 16.93
CA PRO A 182 1.87 -2.15 17.22
C PRO A 182 1.60 -1.65 18.64
#